data_AF-K1SQX9-F1
#
_entry.id   AF-K1SQX9-F1
#
_cell.length_a   1.000
_cell.length_b   1.000
_cell.length_c   1.000
_cell.angle_alpha   90.00
_cell.angle_beta   90.00
_cell.angle_gamma   90.00
#
_symmetry.space_group_name_H-M   'P 1'
#
loop_
_entity.id
_entity.type
_entity.pdbx_description
1 polymer ?
#
loop_
_entity_poly.entity_id
_entity_poly.type
_entity_poly.pdbx_seq_one_letter_code
_entity_poly.pdbx_strand_id
1 'polypeptide(L)'
;DYRYALNYCTFNYSMSFYTWEDWERELDWMALHGVNLMLVANGAEAVWQNTLRRLGYSEKRIASFLSGPAYNAWWLMGNLEGWGGPMPQSQIDARTELVRKMLGRMRELGIEPLMPGFYGMVPHDYGSHAGVRVFDQGNWGAFTRPAILDPTTPEFARVAAIFYEETRRLYGDDIRFFSGDPFHEGGSVAGVDMGEAGLAIQRAMQEAFPESVWVLQGWQDNPKPQ
;
A
#
# COMPACT_ATOMS: atom_id res chain seq x y z
N ASP A 1 -15.62 2.73 18.72
CA ASP A 1 -15.60 1.44 18.00
C ASP A 1 -14.20 0.90 17.75
N TYR A 2 -13.29 1.69 17.18
CA TYR A 2 -11.91 1.27 16.91
C TYR A 2 -10.88 1.84 17.89
N ARG A 3 -9.89 1.03 18.25
CA ARG A 3 -8.64 1.42 18.91
C ARG A 3 -7.51 1.00 17.96
N TYR A 4 -7.01 2.00 17.24
CA TYR A 4 -6.09 1.83 16.13
C TYR A 4 -4.63 1.80 16.60
N ALA A 5 -3.78 1.01 15.94
CA ALA A 5 -2.34 0.98 16.18
C ALA A 5 -1.52 1.13 14.90
N LEU A 6 -0.33 1.72 15.11
CA LEU A 6 0.80 1.90 14.18
C LEU A 6 0.70 3.08 13.20
N ASN A 7 1.87 3.56 12.80
CA ASN A 7 2.05 4.45 11.66
C ASN A 7 2.87 3.68 10.59
N TYR A 8 2.75 4.03 9.30
CA TYR A 8 3.63 3.48 8.26
C TYR A 8 5.10 3.59 8.68
N CYS A 9 5.53 4.73 9.21
CA CYS A 9 6.90 4.96 9.66
C CYS A 9 7.37 3.96 10.74
N THR A 10 6.46 3.43 11.58
CA THR A 10 6.81 2.43 12.60
C THR A 10 7.39 1.17 11.96
N PHE A 11 6.93 0.81 10.76
CA PHE A 11 7.45 -0.33 9.99
C PHE A 11 8.88 -0.15 9.52
N ASN A 12 9.39 1.07 9.44
CA ASN A 12 10.77 1.32 9.04
C ASN A 12 11.67 1.66 10.21
N TYR A 13 11.20 2.48 11.15
CA TYR A 13 12.00 2.90 12.30
C TYR A 13 12.11 1.85 13.42
N SER A 14 11.18 0.91 13.50
CA SER A 14 11.15 -0.08 14.58
C SER A 14 11.05 -1.51 14.07
N MET A 15 10.23 -1.77 13.05
CA MET A 15 9.80 -3.14 12.72
C MET A 15 10.37 -3.70 11.41
N SER A 16 11.35 -3.02 10.79
CA SER A 16 11.92 -3.38 9.47
C SER A 16 12.35 -4.85 9.37
N PHE A 17 12.85 -5.40 10.48
CA PHE A 17 13.50 -6.71 10.53
C PHE A 17 12.87 -7.64 11.57
N TYR A 18 11.63 -7.36 12.00
CA TYR A 18 10.90 -8.22 12.93
C TYR A 18 10.72 -9.62 12.35
N THR A 19 10.96 -10.63 13.18
CA THR A 19 10.63 -12.02 12.87
C THR A 19 9.18 -12.32 13.28
N TRP A 20 8.75 -13.57 13.10
CA TRP A 20 7.43 -14.00 13.59
C TRP A 20 7.32 -13.85 15.11
N GLU A 21 8.35 -14.21 15.86
CA GLU A 21 8.35 -14.17 17.33
C GLU A 21 8.21 -12.74 17.86
N ASP A 22 8.75 -11.76 17.14
CA ASP A 22 8.53 -10.34 17.47
C ASP A 22 7.09 -9.91 17.21
N TRP A 23 6.53 -10.30 16.06
CA TRP A 23 5.14 -9.96 15.70
C TRP A 23 4.10 -10.67 16.56
N GLU A 24 4.32 -11.92 16.92
CA GLU A 24 3.42 -12.67 17.82
C GLU A 24 3.34 -11.98 19.18
N ARG A 25 4.50 -11.60 19.74
CA ARG A 25 4.57 -10.82 20.99
C ARG A 25 3.87 -9.47 20.86
N GLU A 26 4.09 -8.76 19.75
CA GLU A 26 3.51 -7.44 19.51
C GLU A 26 1.99 -7.50 19.38
N LEU A 27 1.46 -8.49 18.64
CA LEU A 27 0.02 -8.73 18.48
C LEU A 27 -0.65 -9.08 19.82
N ASP A 28 -0.02 -9.94 20.63
CA ASP A 28 -0.51 -10.29 21.96
C ASP A 28 -0.51 -9.07 22.89
N TRP A 29 0.54 -8.26 22.85
CA TRP A 29 0.61 -7.01 23.60
C TRP A 29 -0.49 -6.04 23.15
N MET A 30 -0.70 -5.86 21.86
CA MET A 30 -1.75 -5.01 21.30
C MET A 30 -3.15 -5.47 21.72
N ALA A 31 -3.42 -6.77 21.67
CA ALA A 31 -4.69 -7.34 22.13
C ALA A 31 -4.95 -7.08 23.62
N LEU A 32 -3.93 -7.26 24.48
CA LEU A 32 -4.02 -6.94 25.92
C LEU A 32 -4.31 -5.45 26.19
N HIS A 33 -3.85 -4.57 25.31
CA HIS A 33 -4.11 -3.12 25.38
C HIS A 33 -5.36 -2.70 24.61
N GLY A 34 -6.15 -3.67 24.14
CA GLY A 34 -7.45 -3.45 23.53
C GLY A 34 -7.40 -2.92 22.10
N VAL A 35 -6.26 -2.97 21.40
CA VAL A 35 -6.19 -2.66 19.96
C VAL A 35 -7.10 -3.63 19.20
N ASN A 36 -7.87 -3.12 18.24
CA ASN A 36 -8.74 -3.95 17.39
C ASN A 36 -8.72 -3.54 15.91
N LEU A 37 -7.86 -2.61 15.52
CA LEU A 37 -7.57 -2.27 14.13
C LEU A 37 -6.07 -1.95 14.03
N MET A 38 -5.33 -2.63 13.16
CA MET A 38 -3.88 -2.46 13.07
C MET A 38 -3.43 -2.38 11.61
N LEU A 39 -2.59 -1.39 11.27
CA LEU A 39 -1.93 -1.33 9.97
C LEU A 39 -1.04 -2.54 9.74
N VAL A 40 -1.07 -3.10 8.53
CA VAL A 40 -0.21 -4.21 8.08
C VAL A 40 0.48 -3.78 6.78
N ALA A 41 1.62 -3.10 6.87
CA ALA A 41 2.33 -2.60 5.68
C ALA A 41 3.28 -3.63 5.04
N ASN A 42 3.73 -4.64 5.79
CA ASN A 42 4.56 -5.72 5.26
C ASN A 42 3.78 -6.54 4.22
N GLY A 43 4.47 -7.14 3.27
CA GLY A 43 3.87 -8.06 2.29
C GLY A 43 3.22 -7.36 1.09
N ALA A 44 3.09 -6.04 1.11
CA ALA A 44 2.64 -5.26 -0.04
C ALA A 44 3.61 -5.38 -1.23
N GLU A 45 4.89 -5.69 -0.97
CA GLU A 45 5.91 -5.91 -2.00
C GLU A 45 5.52 -7.07 -2.92
N ALA A 46 4.97 -8.15 -2.38
CA ALA A 46 4.52 -9.32 -3.15
C ALA A 46 3.29 -9.00 -4.01
N VAL A 47 2.34 -8.22 -3.46
CA VAL A 47 1.17 -7.74 -4.21
C VAL A 47 1.62 -6.89 -5.39
N TRP A 48 2.50 -5.91 -5.15
CA TRP A 48 3.05 -5.03 -6.19
C TRP A 48 3.89 -5.78 -7.21
N GLN A 49 4.74 -6.71 -6.77
CA GLN A 49 5.53 -7.56 -7.66
C GLN A 49 4.62 -8.31 -8.65
N ASN A 50 3.57 -8.97 -8.15
CA ASN A 50 2.67 -9.74 -8.99
C ASN A 50 1.79 -8.84 -9.88
N THR A 51 1.36 -7.70 -9.36
CA THR A 51 0.63 -6.67 -10.13
C THR A 51 1.48 -6.22 -11.32
N LEU A 52 2.72 -5.79 -11.09
CA LEU A 52 3.59 -5.30 -12.14
C LEU A 52 3.96 -6.38 -13.17
N ARG A 53 4.14 -7.64 -12.75
CA ARG A 53 4.29 -8.78 -13.68
C ARG A 53 3.10 -8.90 -14.63
N ARG A 54 1.88 -8.80 -14.10
CA ARG A 54 0.63 -8.84 -14.89
C ARG A 54 0.45 -7.60 -15.78
N LEU A 55 1.13 -6.50 -15.47
CA LEU A 55 1.20 -5.29 -16.30
C LEU A 55 2.37 -5.32 -17.31
N GLY A 56 3.10 -6.44 -17.41
CA GLY A 56 4.15 -6.63 -18.41
C GLY A 56 5.49 -5.99 -18.05
N TYR A 57 5.73 -5.64 -16.78
CA TYR A 57 7.05 -5.21 -16.34
C TYR A 57 8.02 -6.40 -16.29
N SER A 58 9.28 -6.15 -16.68
CA SER A 58 10.37 -7.10 -16.47
C SER A 58 10.80 -7.10 -15.00
N GLU A 59 11.34 -8.22 -14.51
CA GLU A 59 11.84 -8.33 -13.13
C GLU A 59 12.82 -7.21 -12.77
N LYS A 60 13.65 -6.77 -13.72
CA LYS A 60 14.56 -5.64 -13.52
C LYS A 60 13.81 -4.35 -13.19
N ARG A 61 12.75 -4.03 -13.94
CA ARG A 61 11.96 -2.81 -13.70
C ARG A 61 11.13 -2.90 -12.43
N ILE A 62 10.62 -4.09 -12.10
CA ILE A 62 9.96 -4.34 -10.81
C ILE A 62 10.94 -4.09 -9.66
N ALA A 63 12.15 -4.64 -9.74
CA ALA A 63 13.18 -4.47 -8.72
C ALA A 63 13.66 -3.01 -8.57
N SER A 64 13.54 -2.19 -9.62
CA SER A 64 13.83 -0.76 -9.56
C SER A 64 12.69 0.08 -8.96
N PHE A 65 11.47 -0.45 -8.89
CA PHE A 65 10.33 0.22 -8.27
C PHE A 65 10.22 -0.09 -6.78
N LEU A 66 10.34 -1.37 -6.40
CA LEU A 66 10.24 -1.80 -5.00
C LEU A 66 11.40 -1.24 -4.17
N SER A 67 11.08 -0.66 -3.01
CA SER A 67 12.10 -0.16 -2.09
C SER A 67 12.82 -1.29 -1.37
N GLY A 68 13.96 -0.97 -0.73
CA GLY A 68 14.61 -1.85 0.23
C GLY A 68 13.75 -2.11 1.48
N PRO A 69 14.11 -3.13 2.29
CA PRO A 69 13.30 -3.59 3.42
C PRO A 69 13.06 -2.53 4.50
N ALA A 70 13.97 -1.54 4.62
CA ALA A 70 13.90 -0.47 5.60
C ALA A 70 13.22 0.82 5.08
N TYR A 71 12.62 0.80 3.88
CA TYR A 71 12.03 1.98 3.25
C TYR A 71 10.58 1.77 2.75
N ASN A 72 9.97 0.63 3.07
CA ASN A 72 8.60 0.27 2.68
C ASN A 72 7.56 1.37 3.05
N ALA A 73 7.69 2.02 4.20
CA ALA A 73 6.75 3.05 4.65
C ALA A 73 6.65 4.21 3.64
N TRP A 74 7.78 4.83 3.32
CA TRP A 74 7.82 5.96 2.38
C TRP A 74 7.52 5.53 0.94
N TRP A 75 7.78 4.27 0.61
CA TRP A 75 7.37 3.73 -0.68
C TRP A 75 5.84 3.63 -0.77
N LEU A 76 5.16 3.02 0.21
CA LEU A 76 3.70 2.88 0.20
C LEU A 76 2.97 4.22 0.35
N MET A 77 3.56 5.20 1.04
CA MET A 77 3.07 6.58 1.09
C MET A 77 3.39 7.40 -0.18
N GLY A 78 4.04 6.79 -1.18
CA GLY A 78 4.27 7.40 -2.48
C GLY A 78 5.32 8.51 -2.48
N ASN A 79 6.27 8.49 -1.54
CA ASN A 79 7.35 9.48 -1.43
C ASN A 79 8.62 9.05 -2.16
N LEU A 80 8.86 7.75 -2.32
CA LEU A 80 10.04 7.23 -3.02
C LEU A 80 9.72 5.95 -3.78
N GLU A 81 10.55 5.63 -4.77
CA GLU A 81 10.64 4.30 -5.37
C GLU A 81 12.10 3.82 -5.45
N GLY A 82 12.30 2.51 -5.40
CA GLY A 82 13.60 1.83 -5.58
C GLY A 82 14.67 2.03 -4.49
N TRP A 83 14.53 3.04 -3.63
CA TRP A 83 15.58 3.39 -2.66
C TRP A 83 15.88 2.27 -1.66
N GLY A 84 17.17 2.04 -1.39
CA GLY A 84 17.65 0.95 -0.53
C GLY A 84 17.47 -0.45 -1.14
N GLY A 85 16.97 -0.55 -2.36
CA GLY A 85 16.76 -1.80 -3.09
C GLY A 85 18.00 -2.30 -3.85
N PRO A 86 17.83 -3.37 -4.64
CA PRO A 86 16.57 -4.09 -4.86
C PRO A 86 16.15 -4.89 -3.62
N MET A 87 14.84 -5.02 -3.38
CA MET A 87 14.31 -5.95 -2.38
C MET A 87 14.70 -7.39 -2.74
N PRO A 88 15.39 -8.16 -1.87
CA PRO A 88 15.69 -9.56 -2.15
C PRO A 88 14.40 -10.38 -2.28
N GLN A 89 14.32 -11.30 -3.25
CA GLN A 89 13.15 -12.16 -3.41
C GLN A 89 12.85 -12.96 -2.13
N SER A 90 13.89 -13.45 -1.44
CA SER A 90 13.73 -14.15 -0.16
C SER A 90 13.05 -13.30 0.93
N GLN A 91 13.24 -11.98 0.92
CA GLN A 91 12.55 -11.07 1.85
C GLN A 91 11.09 -10.88 1.45
N ILE A 92 10.79 -10.80 0.14
CA ILE A 92 9.40 -10.73 -0.37
C ILE A 92 8.64 -12.00 0.03
N ASP A 93 9.25 -13.17 -0.19
CA ASP A 93 8.65 -14.46 0.14
C ASP A 93 8.46 -14.60 1.66
N ALA A 94 9.49 -14.28 2.45
CA ALA A 94 9.41 -14.35 3.91
C ALA A 94 8.37 -13.41 4.50
N ARG A 95 8.25 -12.16 3.99
CA ARG A 95 7.23 -11.20 4.42
C ARG A 95 5.82 -11.64 4.02
N THR A 96 5.67 -12.30 2.87
CA THR A 96 4.38 -12.89 2.45
C THR A 96 3.92 -13.94 3.45
N GLU A 97 4.78 -14.88 3.83
CA GLU A 97 4.44 -15.91 4.81
C GLU A 97 4.24 -15.33 6.22
N LEU A 98 5.04 -14.33 6.60
CA LEU A 98 4.89 -13.62 7.87
C LEU A 98 3.50 -12.97 7.97
N VAL A 99 3.06 -12.26 6.93
CA VAL A 99 1.75 -11.60 6.91
C VAL A 99 0.62 -12.61 6.98
N ARG A 100 0.73 -13.76 6.30
CA ARG A 100 -0.27 -14.84 6.43
C ARG A 100 -0.41 -15.32 7.88
N LYS A 101 0.71 -15.49 8.60
CA LYS A 101 0.68 -15.84 10.03
C LYS A 101 0.07 -14.72 10.88
N MET A 102 0.45 -13.46 10.61
CA MET A 102 -0.11 -12.30 11.31
C MET A 102 -1.62 -12.23 11.14
N LEU A 103 -2.15 -12.36 9.93
CA LEU A 103 -3.59 -12.34 9.66
C LEU A 103 -4.33 -13.48 10.37
N GLY A 104 -3.73 -14.67 10.45
CA GLY A 104 -4.26 -15.77 11.25
C GLY A 104 -4.38 -15.42 12.73
N ARG A 105 -3.30 -14.89 13.33
CA ARG A 105 -3.28 -14.50 14.74
C ARG A 105 -4.18 -13.31 15.05
N MET A 106 -4.24 -12.32 14.16
CA MET A 106 -5.13 -11.17 14.27
C MET A 106 -6.60 -11.60 14.31
N ARG A 107 -6.99 -12.58 13.48
CA ARG A 107 -8.33 -13.19 13.50
C ARG A 107 -8.64 -13.86 14.84
N GLU A 108 -7.70 -14.61 15.40
CA GLU A 108 -7.86 -15.23 16.73
C GLU A 108 -8.05 -14.19 17.85
N LEU A 109 -7.37 -13.05 17.73
CA LEU A 109 -7.39 -11.96 18.71
C LEU A 109 -8.51 -10.94 18.48
N GLY A 110 -9.26 -11.02 17.38
CA GLY A 110 -10.28 -10.05 17.01
C GLY A 110 -9.71 -8.67 16.61
N ILE A 111 -8.53 -8.66 15.99
CA ILE A 111 -7.88 -7.46 15.43
C ILE A 111 -8.15 -7.42 13.93
N GLU A 112 -8.76 -6.34 13.45
CA GLU A 112 -8.98 -6.11 12.03
C GLU A 112 -7.67 -5.64 11.36
N PRO A 113 -7.26 -6.23 10.22
CA PRO A 113 -6.12 -5.75 9.46
C PRO A 113 -6.49 -4.55 8.61
N LEU A 114 -5.71 -3.48 8.71
CA LEU A 114 -5.69 -2.36 7.78
C LEU A 114 -4.58 -2.59 6.76
N MET A 115 -4.95 -3.03 5.55
CA MET A 115 -4.01 -3.40 4.49
C MET A 115 -3.79 -2.24 3.50
N PRO A 116 -2.66 -2.14 2.79
CA PRO A 116 -2.51 -1.15 1.73
C PRO A 116 -3.53 -1.36 0.60
N GLY A 117 -4.26 -0.30 0.27
CA GLY A 117 -5.17 -0.21 -0.86
C GLY A 117 -4.52 0.46 -2.07
N PHE A 118 -5.14 0.29 -3.24
CA PHE A 118 -4.68 0.94 -4.47
C PHE A 118 -5.31 2.32 -4.62
N TYR A 119 -4.53 3.37 -4.37
CA TYR A 119 -4.94 4.77 -4.53
C TYR A 119 -4.48 5.40 -5.85
N GLY A 120 -3.94 4.60 -6.77
CA GLY A 120 -3.43 5.07 -8.07
C GLY A 120 -1.90 5.10 -8.19
N MET A 121 -1.15 4.82 -7.12
CA MET A 121 0.32 4.72 -7.20
C MET A 121 0.75 3.76 -8.31
N VAL A 122 1.65 4.19 -9.18
CA VAL A 122 2.29 3.35 -10.21
C VAL A 122 3.75 3.79 -10.37
N PRO A 123 4.65 2.95 -10.94
CA PRO A 123 6.01 3.38 -11.22
C PRO A 123 6.05 4.70 -12.01
N HIS A 124 7.04 5.56 -11.76
CA HIS A 124 7.15 6.86 -12.45
C HIS A 124 7.12 6.74 -13.99
N ASP A 125 7.56 5.61 -14.53
CA ASP A 125 7.63 5.30 -15.96
C ASP A 125 6.38 4.59 -16.52
N TYR A 126 5.32 4.44 -15.72
CA TYR A 126 4.13 3.67 -16.13
C TYR A 126 3.39 4.29 -17.31
N GLY A 127 3.27 5.62 -17.35
CA GLY A 127 2.58 6.31 -18.44
C GLY A 127 3.22 6.07 -19.81
N SER A 128 4.55 6.08 -19.87
CA SER A 128 5.28 5.80 -21.11
C SER A 128 5.30 4.30 -21.45
N HIS A 129 5.30 3.43 -20.43
CA HIS A 129 5.21 1.97 -20.62
C HIS A 129 3.87 1.51 -21.16
N ALA A 130 2.76 1.99 -20.59
CA ALA A 130 1.41 1.56 -20.94
C ALA A 130 0.74 2.46 -21.98
N GLY A 131 1.32 3.62 -22.30
CA GLY A 131 0.72 4.59 -23.22
C GLY A 131 -0.53 5.25 -22.66
N VAL A 132 -0.53 5.51 -21.34
CA VAL A 132 -1.69 6.06 -20.60
C VAL A 132 -1.34 7.34 -19.87
N ARG A 133 -2.36 8.11 -19.52
CA ARG A 133 -2.22 9.32 -18.72
C ARG A 133 -1.89 8.96 -17.27
N VAL A 134 -0.83 9.58 -16.75
CA VAL A 134 -0.47 9.57 -15.33
C VAL A 134 -0.16 11.00 -14.89
N PHE A 135 -0.32 11.27 -13.61
CA PHE A 135 0.08 12.51 -12.97
C PHE A 135 1.47 12.34 -12.35
N ASP A 136 2.46 13.00 -12.95
CA ASP A 136 3.82 13.09 -12.40
C ASP A 136 3.79 13.81 -11.04
N GLN A 137 4.42 13.19 -10.04
CA GLN A 137 4.47 13.69 -8.67
C GLN A 137 5.80 14.38 -8.32
N GLY A 138 6.74 14.44 -9.26
CA GLY A 138 8.05 15.02 -9.07
C GLY A 138 8.86 14.30 -8.00
N ASN A 139 9.53 15.07 -7.15
CA ASN A 139 10.42 14.54 -6.12
C ASN A 139 9.91 14.85 -4.71
N TRP A 140 10.17 13.95 -3.77
CA TRP A 140 10.13 14.22 -2.34
C TRP A 140 11.59 14.29 -1.84
N GLY A 141 12.05 15.51 -1.54
CA GLY A 141 13.47 15.75 -1.27
C GLY A 141 14.34 15.34 -2.45
N ALA A 142 15.23 14.37 -2.23
CA ALA A 142 16.14 13.83 -3.25
C ALA A 142 15.60 12.60 -3.99
N PHE A 143 14.38 12.15 -3.68
CA PHE A 143 13.83 10.89 -4.17
C PHE A 143 12.75 11.13 -5.22
N THR A 144 12.81 10.36 -6.30
CA THR A 144 11.74 10.28 -7.31
C THR A 144 10.50 9.69 -6.67
N ARG A 145 9.37 10.38 -6.79
CA ARG A 145 8.08 9.84 -6.38
C ARG A 145 7.51 8.92 -7.46
N PRO A 146 6.77 7.87 -7.11
CA PRO A 146 5.91 7.18 -8.06
C PRO A 146 4.88 8.14 -8.66
N ALA A 147 4.41 7.84 -9.87
CA ALA A 147 3.34 8.59 -10.50
C ALA A 147 1.97 8.15 -9.94
N ILE A 148 0.94 8.97 -10.17
CA ILE A 148 -0.46 8.63 -9.87
C ILE A 148 -1.18 8.37 -11.18
N LEU A 149 -1.68 7.15 -11.36
CA LEU A 149 -2.56 6.77 -12.46
C LEU A 149 -3.89 7.51 -12.31
N ASP A 150 -4.40 8.04 -13.43
CA ASP A 150 -5.61 8.86 -13.43
C ASP A 150 -6.84 8.04 -13.01
N PRO A 151 -7.43 8.31 -11.82
CA PRO A 151 -8.51 7.49 -11.26
C PRO A 151 -9.79 7.46 -12.11
N THR A 152 -9.94 8.42 -13.03
CA THR A 152 -11.11 8.54 -13.89
C THR A 152 -11.02 7.67 -15.15
N THR A 153 -9.91 6.96 -15.36
CA THR A 153 -9.66 6.18 -16.57
C THR A 153 -9.98 4.68 -16.41
N PRO A 154 -10.34 3.97 -17.50
CA PRO A 154 -10.50 2.51 -17.47
C PRO A 154 -9.23 1.76 -17.04
N GLU A 155 -8.04 2.34 -17.29
CA GLU A 155 -6.78 1.73 -16.88
C GLU A 155 -6.65 1.70 -15.35
N PHE A 156 -7.15 2.73 -14.65
CA PHE A 156 -7.18 2.71 -13.18
C PHE A 156 -8.00 1.54 -12.64
N ALA A 157 -9.22 1.34 -13.15
CA ALA A 157 -10.05 0.21 -12.77
C ALA A 157 -9.37 -1.14 -13.05
N ARG A 158 -8.69 -1.27 -14.20
CA ARG A 158 -7.93 -2.47 -14.57
C ARG A 158 -6.78 -2.75 -13.61
N VAL A 159 -5.97 -1.75 -13.29
CA VAL A 159 -4.82 -1.90 -12.38
C VAL A 159 -5.29 -2.16 -10.95
N ALA A 160 -6.32 -1.45 -10.49
CA ALA A 160 -6.95 -1.67 -9.19
C ALA A 160 -7.46 -3.10 -9.05
N ALA A 161 -8.18 -3.61 -10.06
CA ALA A 161 -8.67 -4.99 -10.06
C ALA A 161 -7.53 -6.00 -9.95
N ILE A 162 -6.45 -5.84 -10.73
CA ILE A 162 -5.26 -6.70 -10.65
C ILE A 162 -4.65 -6.64 -9.24
N PHE A 163 -4.45 -5.44 -8.70
CA PHE A 163 -3.87 -5.25 -7.37
C PHE A 163 -4.70 -5.97 -6.29
N TYR A 164 -6.01 -5.77 -6.29
CA TYR A 164 -6.89 -6.38 -5.29
C TYR A 164 -7.08 -7.89 -5.50
N GLU A 165 -7.04 -8.40 -6.73
CA GLU A 165 -6.98 -9.83 -7.01
C GLU A 165 -5.72 -10.47 -6.43
N GLU A 166 -4.55 -9.83 -6.57
CA GLU A 166 -3.30 -10.33 -5.98
C GLU A 166 -3.31 -10.24 -4.46
N THR A 167 -3.88 -9.17 -3.88
CA THR A 167 -4.12 -9.08 -2.43
C THR A 167 -4.98 -10.23 -1.95
N ARG A 168 -6.13 -10.50 -2.61
CA ARG A 168 -7.01 -11.62 -2.27
C ARG A 168 -6.30 -12.97 -2.38
N ARG A 169 -5.56 -13.17 -3.47
CA ARG A 169 -4.84 -14.42 -3.72
C ARG A 169 -3.78 -14.70 -2.65
N LEU A 170 -3.10 -13.67 -2.15
CA LEU A 170 -2.04 -13.82 -1.17
C LEU A 170 -2.54 -13.90 0.27
N TYR A 171 -3.57 -13.10 0.59
CA TYR A 171 -3.95 -12.79 1.98
C TYR A 171 -5.41 -13.08 2.34
N GLY A 172 -6.23 -13.51 1.37
CA GLY A 172 -7.64 -13.85 1.58
C GLY A 172 -8.59 -12.70 1.25
N ASP A 173 -9.88 -12.99 1.32
CA ASP A 173 -10.99 -12.09 1.00
C ASP A 173 -11.59 -11.38 2.22
N ASP A 174 -11.29 -11.86 3.43
CA ASP A 174 -11.76 -11.31 4.69
C ASP A 174 -10.90 -10.11 5.15
N ILE A 175 -10.88 -9.07 4.32
CA ILE A 175 -10.20 -7.80 4.57
C ILE A 175 -11.20 -6.67 4.32
N ARG A 176 -11.48 -5.89 5.37
CA ARG A 176 -12.44 -4.79 5.31
C ARG A 176 -11.80 -3.42 5.26
N PHE A 177 -10.60 -3.25 5.80
CA PHE A 177 -9.97 -1.94 5.92
C PHE A 177 -8.78 -1.82 5.00
N PHE A 178 -8.75 -0.74 4.21
CA PHE A 178 -7.61 -0.42 3.37
C PHE A 178 -7.10 1.00 3.58
N SER A 179 -5.78 1.18 3.61
CA SER A 179 -5.11 2.47 3.73
C SER A 179 -4.45 2.88 2.43
N GLY A 180 -4.37 4.18 2.17
CA GLY A 180 -3.69 4.69 0.99
C GLY A 180 -3.93 6.18 0.85
N ASP A 181 -2.85 6.96 0.84
CA ASP A 181 -2.92 8.42 0.91
C ASP A 181 -2.28 9.02 -0.34
N PRO A 182 -3.08 9.32 -1.39
CA PRO A 182 -2.54 10.07 -2.50
C PRO A 182 -2.06 11.43 -1.99
N PHE A 183 -0.96 11.93 -2.56
CA PHE A 183 -0.40 13.25 -2.26
C PHE A 183 0.12 13.45 -0.82
N HIS A 184 0.49 12.37 -0.12
CA HIS A 184 1.12 12.47 1.20
C HIS A 184 2.42 13.30 1.17
N GLU A 185 2.48 14.37 1.96
CA GLU A 185 3.61 15.32 2.01
C GLU A 185 4.04 15.86 0.64
N GLY A 186 3.06 16.25 -0.20
CA GLY A 186 3.29 16.96 -1.45
C GLY A 186 2.87 16.16 -2.69
N GLY A 187 3.65 16.27 -3.76
CA GLY A 187 3.21 15.83 -5.08
C GLY A 187 2.37 16.90 -5.79
N SER A 188 1.78 16.52 -6.92
CA SER A 188 1.03 17.44 -7.77
C SER A 188 -0.42 17.00 -7.90
N VAL A 189 -1.33 17.89 -7.52
CA VAL A 189 -2.77 17.78 -7.76
C VAL A 189 -3.20 18.50 -9.03
N ALA A 190 -2.26 19.05 -9.80
CA ALA A 190 -2.56 19.85 -10.98
C ALA A 190 -3.26 18.99 -12.05
N GLY A 191 -4.50 19.35 -12.39
CA GLY A 191 -5.30 18.63 -13.37
C GLY A 191 -5.97 17.36 -12.83
N VAL A 192 -5.97 17.16 -11.51
CA VAL A 192 -6.73 16.11 -10.81
C VAL A 192 -8.00 16.73 -10.24
N ASP A 193 -9.15 16.15 -10.54
CA ASP A 193 -10.38 16.43 -9.78
C ASP A 193 -10.36 15.57 -8.50
N MET A 194 -10.14 16.20 -7.35
CA MET A 194 -9.95 15.51 -6.08
C MET A 194 -11.21 14.77 -5.60
N GLY A 195 -12.39 15.32 -5.88
CA GLY A 195 -13.67 14.71 -5.52
C GLY A 195 -13.93 13.46 -6.34
N GLU A 196 -13.81 13.56 -7.67
CA GLU A 196 -13.96 12.42 -8.57
C GLU A 196 -12.87 11.36 -8.32
N ALA A 197 -11.62 11.78 -8.06
CA ALA A 197 -10.54 10.86 -7.73
C ALA A 197 -10.82 10.07 -6.45
N GLY A 198 -11.26 10.74 -5.38
CA GLY A 198 -11.62 10.07 -4.13
C GLY A 198 -12.77 9.09 -4.29
N LEU A 199 -13.81 9.47 -5.04
CA LEU A 199 -14.94 8.58 -5.35
C LEU A 199 -14.52 7.37 -6.18
N ALA A 200 -13.64 7.55 -7.17
CA ALA A 200 -13.13 6.48 -8.01
C ALA A 200 -12.26 5.49 -7.24
N ILE A 201 -11.37 5.97 -6.36
CA ILE A 201 -10.55 5.14 -5.48
C ILE A 201 -11.45 4.31 -4.55
N GLN A 202 -12.40 4.95 -3.87
CA GLN A 202 -13.34 4.25 -2.97
C GLN A 202 -14.17 3.21 -3.73
N ARG A 203 -14.64 3.54 -4.95
CA ARG A 203 -15.43 2.63 -5.77
C ARG A 203 -14.62 1.40 -6.17
N ALA A 204 -13.40 1.58 -6.68
CA ALA A 204 -12.56 0.45 -7.08
C ALA A 204 -12.24 -0.49 -5.90
N MET A 205 -12.04 0.09 -4.71
CA MET A 205 -11.87 -0.67 -3.47
C MET A 205 -13.12 -1.49 -3.13
N GLN A 206 -14.31 -0.88 -3.21
CA GLN A 206 -15.59 -1.54 -2.89
C GLN A 206 -16.05 -2.55 -3.95
N GLU A 207 -15.70 -2.34 -5.22
CA GLU A 207 -15.93 -3.32 -6.29
C GLU A 207 -15.11 -4.60 -6.04
N ALA A 208 -13.87 -4.44 -5.59
CA ALA A 208 -13.03 -5.58 -5.28
C ALA A 208 -13.42 -6.22 -3.93
N PHE A 209 -13.52 -5.43 -2.86
CA PHE A 209 -13.86 -5.88 -1.51
C PHE A 209 -15.14 -5.16 -1.06
N PRO A 210 -16.32 -5.79 -1.19
CA PRO A 210 -17.59 -5.19 -0.79
C PRO A 210 -17.57 -4.73 0.67
N GLU A 211 -18.22 -3.59 0.95
CA GLU A 211 -18.28 -2.96 2.29
C GLU A 211 -16.92 -2.52 2.88
N SER A 212 -15.87 -2.51 2.05
CA SER A 212 -14.57 -1.99 2.45
C SER A 212 -14.62 -0.51 2.84
N VAL A 213 -13.77 -0.19 3.80
CA VAL A 213 -13.60 1.13 4.38
C VAL A 213 -12.20 1.64 4.03
N TRP A 214 -12.13 2.79 3.39
CA TRP A 214 -10.88 3.49 3.15
C TRP A 214 -10.52 4.31 4.38
N VAL A 215 -9.34 4.02 4.94
CA VAL A 215 -8.77 4.74 6.07
C VAL A 215 -7.69 5.68 5.56
N LEU A 216 -7.87 6.97 5.84
CA LEU A 216 -7.01 8.06 5.40
C LEU A 216 -6.19 8.63 6.56
N GLN A 217 -4.93 8.96 6.31
CA GLN A 217 -4.11 9.74 7.22
C GLN A 217 -4.49 11.23 7.12
N GLY A 218 -5.08 11.76 8.20
CA GLY A 218 -5.24 13.21 8.37
C GLY A 218 -3.93 13.84 8.86
N TRP A 219 -3.08 14.30 7.95
CA TRP A 219 -1.77 14.87 8.25
C TRP A 219 -1.56 16.19 7.52
N GLN A 220 -1.16 17.23 8.27
CA GLN A 220 -1.03 18.61 7.77
C GLN A 220 -2.33 19.09 7.12
N ASP A 221 -2.31 19.44 5.83
CA ASP A 221 -3.46 19.86 5.04
C ASP A 221 -4.02 18.75 4.13
N ASN A 222 -3.59 17.49 4.30
CA ASN A 222 -4.06 16.33 3.52
C ASN A 222 -4.89 15.35 4.38
N PRO A 223 -6.03 14.83 3.88
CA PRO A 223 -6.74 15.25 2.67
C PRO A 223 -7.28 16.67 2.80
N LYS A 224 -7.28 17.42 1.68
CA LYS A 224 -7.86 18.77 1.65
C LYS A 224 -9.38 18.69 1.85
N PRO A 225 -10.01 19.71 2.46
CA PRO A 225 -11.47 19.77 2.59
C PRO A 225 -12.23 19.76 1.25
N GLN A 226 -11.55 20.10 0.15
CA GLN A 226 -12.04 20.14 -1.23
C GLN A 226 -11.05 19.44 -2.13
#